data_AF-R6EZ31-F1
#
_entry.id   AF-R6EZ31-F1
#
_cell.length_a   1.000
_cell.length_b   1.000
_cell.length_c   1.000
_cell.angle_alpha   90.00
_cell.angle_beta   90.00
_cell.angle_gamma   90.00
#
_symmetry.space_group_name_H-M   'P 1'
#
loop_
_entity.id
_entity.type
_entity.pdbx_description
1 polymer ?
#
loop_
_entity_poly.entity_id
_entity_poly.type
_entity_poly.pdbx_seq_one_letter_code
_entity_poly.pdbx_strand_id
1 'polypeptide(L)'
;MEKIALESLRLIAADYVSQQVIDELRSEGIYSIKNSPNVHVNVVLVSTDKGADNINEILETHTCARRNVVITMNPELSIKEESDIFSILSFHADSNPYLELKKFLQLYNICIEKHSMICFDLSDFLIIIRGRNVISIHSYVYKKDITDALEHIKSIYIKENGRYLLAITMAAYDDNEMKKMMPPLSDYMESLPVYLTITIATPKTLTLFTSVPL
;
A
#
# COMPACT_ATOMS: atom_id res chain seq x y z
N MET A 1 16.80 -3.30 8.26
CA MET A 1 15.34 -3.42 8.09
C MET A 1 14.96 -4.85 8.42
N GLU A 2 13.89 -5.09 9.17
CA GLU A 2 13.37 -6.45 9.37
C GLU A 2 12.92 -7.01 8.01
N LYS A 3 13.07 -8.32 7.79
CA LYS A 3 12.60 -8.95 6.55
C LYS A 3 11.08 -8.85 6.48
N ILE A 4 10.55 -8.54 5.29
CA ILE A 4 9.12 -8.48 5.02
C ILE A 4 8.77 -9.66 4.13
N ALA A 5 8.11 -10.65 4.72
CA ALA A 5 7.56 -11.80 4.00
C ALA A 5 6.06 -11.58 3.83
N LEU A 6 5.61 -11.44 2.59
CA LEU A 6 4.21 -11.23 2.25
C LEU A 6 3.55 -12.58 1.97
N GLU A 7 2.64 -13.02 2.84
CA GLU A 7 1.96 -14.31 2.72
C GLU A 7 0.72 -14.20 1.83
N SER A 8 -0.04 -13.11 1.96
CA SER A 8 -1.31 -12.89 1.27
C SER A 8 -1.17 -12.20 -0.10
N LEU A 9 0.01 -11.63 -0.39
CA LEU A 9 0.31 -10.89 -1.61
C LEU A 9 1.40 -11.58 -2.44
N ARG A 10 1.11 -11.83 -3.71
CA ARG A 10 2.08 -12.35 -4.71
C ARG A 10 2.51 -11.27 -5.69
N LEU A 11 3.80 -10.95 -5.72
CA LEU A 11 4.41 -10.11 -6.74
C LEU A 11 4.65 -10.92 -8.02
N ILE A 12 4.23 -10.37 -9.15
CA ILE A 12 4.37 -10.97 -10.49
C ILE A 12 4.93 -9.88 -11.42
N ALA A 13 5.95 -10.22 -12.20
CA ALA A 13 6.51 -9.30 -13.19
C ALA A 13 5.81 -9.46 -14.54
N ALA A 14 5.41 -8.35 -15.16
CA ALA A 14 4.88 -8.36 -16.52
C ALA A 14 5.94 -8.33 -17.62
N ASP A 15 7.13 -7.86 -17.28
CA ASP A 15 8.26 -7.72 -18.18
C ASP A 15 9.57 -7.87 -17.42
N TYR A 16 10.67 -7.92 -18.17
CA TYR A 16 12.01 -8.11 -17.60
C TYR A 16 12.43 -6.98 -16.65
N VAL A 17 12.00 -5.74 -16.90
CA VAL A 17 12.34 -4.59 -16.03
C VAL A 17 11.62 -4.72 -14.68
N SER A 18 10.35 -5.12 -14.72
CA SER A 18 9.56 -5.43 -13.53
C SER A 18 10.13 -6.61 -12.75
N GLN A 19 10.71 -7.60 -13.43
CA GLN A 19 11.41 -8.71 -12.78
C GLN A 19 12.66 -8.23 -12.02
N GLN A 20 13.45 -7.32 -12.61
CA GLN A 20 14.59 -6.71 -11.93
C GLN A 20 14.17 -5.98 -10.65
N VAL A 21 13.05 -5.25 -10.68
CA VAL A 21 12.47 -4.59 -9.49
C VAL A 21 12.13 -5.60 -8.39
N ILE A 22 11.49 -6.73 -8.75
CA ILE A 22 11.16 -7.78 -7.77
C ILE A 22 12.42 -8.42 -7.19
N ASP A 23 13.45 -8.64 -8.01
CA ASP A 23 14.71 -9.22 -7.55
C ASP A 23 15.48 -8.26 -6.63
N GLU A 24 15.44 -6.95 -6.91
CA GLU A 24 16.00 -5.91 -6.04
C GLU A 24 15.28 -5.87 -4.69
N LEU A 25 13.94 -5.83 -4.67
CA LEU A 25 13.13 -5.91 -3.45
C LEU A 25 13.49 -7.16 -2.61
N ARG A 26 13.64 -8.31 -3.27
CA ARG A 26 14.03 -9.56 -2.61
C ARG A 26 15.42 -9.45 -1.99
N SER A 27 16.38 -8.84 -2.67
CA SER A 27 17.73 -8.62 -2.15
C SER A 27 17.74 -7.73 -0.90
N GLU A 28 16.79 -6.80 -0.83
CA GLU A 28 16.56 -5.92 0.33
C GLU A 28 15.71 -6.57 1.44
N GLY A 29 15.25 -7.81 1.24
CA GLY A 29 14.49 -8.58 2.21
C GLY A 29 12.98 -8.38 2.17
N ILE A 30 12.41 -7.83 1.09
CA ILE A 30 10.97 -7.73 0.84
C ILE A 30 10.58 -8.74 -0.24
N TYR A 31 9.74 -9.72 0.08
CA TYR A 31 9.39 -10.78 -0.86
C TYR A 31 8.04 -11.42 -0.57
N SER A 32 7.39 -11.92 -1.63
CA SER A 32 6.24 -12.82 -1.50
C SER A 32 6.68 -14.24 -1.13
N ILE A 33 5.93 -14.88 -0.23
CA ILE A 33 6.16 -16.29 0.12
C ILE A 33 5.80 -17.16 -1.08
N LYS A 34 6.79 -17.93 -1.56
CA LYS A 34 6.60 -18.85 -2.68
C LYS A 34 5.60 -19.94 -2.30
N ASN A 35 4.63 -20.21 -3.18
CA ASN A 35 3.59 -21.24 -3.00
C ASN A 35 2.77 -21.08 -1.71
N SER A 36 2.63 -19.86 -1.19
CA SER A 36 1.70 -19.60 -0.08
C SER A 36 0.29 -20.07 -0.44
N PRO A 37 -0.39 -20.85 0.41
CA PRO A 37 -1.78 -21.24 0.20
C PRO A 37 -2.76 -20.09 0.46
N ASN A 38 -2.28 -19.00 1.07
CA ASN A 38 -3.08 -17.87 1.55
C ASN A 38 -3.02 -16.64 0.63
N VAL A 39 -2.57 -16.81 -0.62
CA VAL A 39 -2.53 -15.71 -1.59
C VAL A 39 -3.95 -15.22 -1.90
N HIS A 40 -4.20 -13.95 -1.63
CA HIS A 40 -5.47 -13.27 -1.88
C HIS A 40 -5.34 -12.17 -2.92
N VAL A 41 -4.15 -11.58 -3.05
CA VAL A 41 -3.89 -10.51 -4.01
C VAL A 41 -2.71 -10.87 -4.89
N ASN A 42 -2.92 -10.87 -6.21
CA ASN A 42 -1.84 -10.81 -7.17
C ASN A 42 -1.52 -9.33 -7.44
N VAL A 43 -0.26 -8.94 -7.32
CA VAL A 43 0.24 -7.62 -7.71
C VAL A 43 1.14 -7.81 -8.93
N VAL A 44 0.62 -7.42 -10.09
CA VAL A 44 1.35 -7.44 -11.36
C VAL A 44 2.06 -6.10 -11.53
N LEU A 45 3.39 -6.13 -11.53
CA LEU A 45 4.22 -4.96 -11.81
C LEU A 45 4.45 -4.84 -13.31
N VAL A 46 4.25 -3.64 -13.85
CA VAL A 46 4.36 -3.35 -15.28
C VAL A 46 5.23 -2.12 -15.49
N SER A 47 6.30 -2.27 -16.26
CA SER A 47 7.30 -1.20 -16.47
C SER A 47 7.47 -0.81 -17.94
N THR A 48 6.92 -1.59 -18.87
CA THR A 48 7.08 -1.40 -20.31
C THR A 48 5.76 -1.61 -21.07
N ASP A 49 5.64 -1.06 -22.29
CA ASP A 49 4.49 -1.29 -23.16
C ASP A 49 4.27 -2.78 -23.45
N LYS A 50 5.37 -3.52 -23.70
CA LYS A 50 5.32 -4.97 -23.87
C LYS A 50 4.77 -5.69 -22.64
N GLY A 51 5.12 -5.21 -21.45
CA GLY A 51 4.55 -5.71 -20.20
C GLY A 51 3.05 -5.44 -20.11
N ALA A 52 2.61 -4.26 -20.54
CA ALA A 52 1.20 -3.89 -20.56
C ALA A 52 0.38 -4.78 -21.50
N ASP A 53 0.92 -5.14 -22.67
CA ASP A 53 0.28 -6.06 -23.61
C ASP A 53 0.21 -7.52 -23.09
N ASN A 54 1.12 -7.90 -22.18
CA ASN A 54 1.22 -9.26 -21.65
C ASN A 54 0.36 -9.54 -20.40
N ILE A 55 -0.35 -8.53 -19.86
CA ILE A 55 -1.06 -8.66 -18.58
C ILE A 55 -2.05 -9.82 -18.59
N ASN A 56 -2.88 -9.96 -19.63
CA ASN A 56 -3.86 -11.04 -19.73
C ASN A 56 -3.20 -12.42 -19.66
N GLU A 57 -2.18 -12.69 -20.47
CA GLU A 57 -1.49 -13.98 -20.51
C GLU A 57 -0.91 -14.34 -19.13
N ILE A 58 -0.43 -13.32 -18.41
CA ILE A 58 0.10 -13.49 -17.06
C ILE A 58 -1.01 -13.81 -16.07
N LEU A 59 -2.14 -13.09 -16.12
CA LEU A 59 -3.25 -13.35 -15.23
C LEU A 59 -3.88 -14.73 -15.48
N GLU A 60 -3.92 -15.20 -16.73
CA GLU A 60 -4.39 -16.54 -17.10
C GLU A 60 -3.47 -17.67 -16.58
N THR A 61 -2.16 -17.45 -16.58
CA THR A 61 -1.16 -18.46 -16.20
C THR A 61 -0.92 -18.57 -14.70
N HIS A 62 -1.40 -17.61 -13.91
CA HIS A 62 -1.27 -17.63 -12.45
C HIS A 62 -2.54 -18.14 -11.77
N THR A 63 -2.39 -18.95 -10.73
CA THR A 63 -3.51 -19.44 -9.91
C THR A 63 -4.41 -18.29 -9.47
N CYS A 64 -5.73 -18.44 -9.67
CA CYS A 64 -6.73 -17.44 -9.33
C CYS A 64 -6.56 -16.95 -7.87
N ALA A 65 -6.02 -15.74 -7.71
CA ALA A 65 -6.11 -15.00 -6.46
C ALA A 65 -7.50 -14.35 -6.39
N ARG A 66 -7.91 -13.91 -5.20
CA ARG A 66 -9.21 -13.22 -5.08
C ARG A 66 -9.25 -11.95 -5.91
N ARG A 67 -8.13 -11.23 -6.02
CA ARG A 67 -8.04 -9.94 -6.74
C ARG A 67 -6.70 -9.80 -7.46
N ASN A 68 -6.74 -9.24 -8.67
CA ASN A 68 -5.55 -8.85 -9.42
C ASN A 68 -5.42 -7.33 -9.40
N VAL A 69 -4.28 -6.85 -8.94
CA VAL A 69 -3.92 -5.43 -8.89
C VAL A 69 -2.75 -5.23 -9.83
N VAL A 70 -2.86 -4.28 -10.75
CA VAL A 70 -1.76 -3.86 -11.61
C VAL A 70 -1.14 -2.61 -11.02
N ILE A 71 0.18 -2.58 -10.87
CA ILE A 71 0.93 -1.38 -10.49
C ILE A 71 1.86 -0.98 -11.63
N THR A 72 1.67 0.22 -12.15
CA THR A 72 2.53 0.77 -13.21
C THR A 72 3.77 1.41 -12.59
N MET A 73 4.95 0.90 -12.97
CA MET A 73 6.24 1.47 -12.59
C MET A 73 6.64 2.67 -13.46
N ASN A 74 5.98 2.83 -14.61
CA ASN A 74 6.07 4.03 -15.44
C ASN A 74 4.68 4.71 -15.50
N PRO A 75 4.55 5.94 -14.99
CA PRO A 75 3.27 6.67 -14.91
C PRO A 75 2.67 7.02 -16.29
N GLU A 76 3.47 6.97 -17.36
CA GLU A 76 3.02 7.23 -18.73
C GLU A 76 2.37 5.99 -19.38
N LEU A 77 2.47 4.81 -18.75
CA LEU A 77 1.91 3.58 -19.30
C LEU A 77 0.39 3.57 -19.22
N SER A 78 -0.24 3.35 -20.37
CA SER A 78 -1.67 3.13 -20.45
C SER A 78 -1.99 1.64 -20.37
N ILE A 79 -2.48 1.19 -19.23
CA ILE A 79 -3.02 -0.16 -19.06
C ILE A 79 -4.47 -0.20 -19.56
N LYS A 80 -4.78 -1.15 -20.43
CA LYS A 80 -6.17 -1.40 -20.88
C LYS A 80 -7.00 -1.92 -19.71
N GLU A 81 -8.25 -1.50 -19.63
CA GLU A 81 -9.17 -2.03 -18.62
C GLU A 81 -9.69 -3.38 -19.08
N GLU A 82 -9.47 -4.40 -18.24
CA GLU A 82 -9.79 -5.79 -18.53
C GLU A 82 -10.62 -6.34 -17.36
N SER A 83 -11.54 -7.27 -17.64
CA SER A 83 -12.51 -7.76 -16.65
C SER A 83 -11.88 -8.36 -15.40
N ASP A 84 -10.67 -8.90 -15.56
CA ASP A 84 -9.98 -9.66 -14.52
C ASP A 84 -9.04 -8.78 -13.68
N ILE A 85 -8.91 -7.49 -14.02
CA ILE A 85 -8.17 -6.49 -13.26
C ILE A 85 -9.11 -5.81 -12.27
N PHE A 86 -8.83 -5.94 -10.97
CA PHE A 86 -9.60 -5.29 -9.92
C PHE A 86 -9.22 -3.82 -9.72
N SER A 87 -7.94 -3.52 -9.88
CA SER A 87 -7.38 -2.19 -9.63
C SER A 87 -6.14 -1.94 -10.50
N ILE A 88 -5.99 -0.71 -10.96
CA ILE A 88 -4.82 -0.21 -11.68
C ILE A 88 -4.28 0.96 -10.87
N LEU A 89 -3.08 0.82 -10.34
CA LEU A 89 -2.44 1.81 -9.49
C LEU A 89 -1.22 2.39 -10.19
N SER A 90 -1.06 3.70 -10.08
CA SER A 90 0.13 4.41 -10.52
C SER A 90 0.64 5.33 -9.43
N PHE A 91 1.90 5.77 -9.55
CA PHE A 91 2.49 6.77 -8.69
C PHE A 91 2.50 8.13 -9.39
N HIS A 92 2.76 9.20 -8.63
CA HIS A 92 2.92 10.53 -9.23
C HIS A 92 4.09 10.57 -10.21
N ALA A 93 3.94 11.33 -11.30
CA ALA A 93 4.95 11.40 -12.37
C ALA A 93 6.35 11.82 -11.88
N ASP A 94 6.40 12.71 -10.89
CA ASP A 94 7.65 13.25 -10.35
C ASP A 94 8.23 12.38 -9.21
N SER A 95 7.60 11.25 -8.89
CA SER A 95 8.03 10.36 -7.80
C SER A 95 8.98 9.26 -8.29
N ASN A 96 9.76 8.69 -7.37
CA ASN A 96 10.53 7.48 -7.66
C ASN A 96 9.62 6.24 -7.46
N PRO A 97 9.22 5.55 -8.54
CA PRO A 97 8.23 4.47 -8.46
C PRO A 97 8.74 3.26 -7.66
N TYR A 98 10.06 3.00 -7.66
CA TYR A 98 10.65 1.94 -6.85
C TYR A 98 10.51 2.23 -5.34
N LEU A 99 10.83 3.46 -4.93
CA LEU A 99 10.69 3.87 -3.53
C LEU A 99 9.22 3.90 -3.08
N GLU A 100 8.31 4.35 -3.93
CA GLU A 100 6.88 4.33 -3.61
C GLU A 100 6.32 2.90 -3.54
N LEU A 101 6.72 2.00 -4.44
CA LEU A 101 6.38 0.58 -4.35
C LEU A 101 6.90 -0.04 -3.05
N LYS A 102 8.13 0.27 -2.65
CA LYS A 102 8.69 -0.21 -1.39
C LYS A 102 7.86 0.25 -0.19
N LYS A 103 7.46 1.52 -0.15
CA LYS A 103 6.57 2.05 0.89
C LYS A 103 5.20 1.34 0.85
N PHE A 104 4.66 1.07 -0.33
CA PHE A 104 3.38 0.38 -0.50
C PHE A 104 3.42 -1.02 0.10
N LEU A 105 4.47 -1.80 -0.19
CA LEU A 105 4.63 -3.14 0.36
C LEU A 105 4.88 -3.13 1.87
N GLN A 106 5.59 -2.12 2.39
CA GLN A 106 5.76 -1.93 3.83
C GLN A 106 4.43 -1.61 4.52
N LEU A 107 3.62 -0.72 3.93
CA LEU A 107 2.29 -0.39 4.42
C LEU A 107 1.37 -1.60 4.38
N TYR A 108 1.35 -2.35 3.27
CA TYR A 108 0.57 -3.57 3.13
C TYR A 108 0.92 -4.59 4.22
N ASN A 109 2.22 -4.79 4.49
CA ASN A 109 2.67 -5.65 5.58
C ASN A 109 2.16 -5.18 6.96
N ILE A 110 2.18 -3.87 7.23
CA ILE A 110 1.69 -3.30 8.50
C ILE A 110 0.17 -3.47 8.65
N CYS A 111 -0.57 -3.29 7.56
CA CYS A 111 -2.03 -3.24 7.60
C CYS A 111 -2.69 -4.61 7.47
N ILE A 112 -2.08 -5.54 6.72
CA ILE A 112 -2.71 -6.80 6.29
C ILE A 112 -2.00 -8.03 6.85
N GLU A 113 -0.67 -8.09 6.74
CA GLU A 113 0.10 -9.27 7.16
C GLU A 113 0.28 -9.29 8.69
N LYS A 114 0.37 -8.13 9.32
CA LYS A 114 0.42 -7.99 10.78
C LYS A 114 -0.99 -7.82 11.34
N HIS A 115 -1.27 -8.48 12.46
CA HIS A 115 -2.52 -8.29 13.19
C HIS A 115 -2.62 -6.86 13.72
N SER A 116 -3.60 -6.10 13.21
CA SER A 116 -3.91 -4.77 13.70
C SER A 116 -4.70 -4.84 15.02
N MET A 117 -4.59 -3.78 15.81
CA MET A 117 -5.36 -3.56 17.04
C MET A 117 -6.74 -2.98 16.76
N ILE A 118 -6.87 -2.20 15.69
CA ILE A 118 -8.13 -1.63 15.21
C ILE A 118 -8.55 -2.36 13.93
N CYS A 119 -9.83 -2.71 13.84
CA CYS A 119 -10.42 -3.47 12.73
C CYS A 119 -10.26 -2.72 11.39
N PHE A 120 -9.20 -3.06 10.67
CA PHE A 120 -8.96 -2.73 9.28
C PHE A 120 -8.47 -4.02 8.63
N ASP A 121 -9.16 -4.49 7.60
CA ASP A 121 -8.82 -5.75 6.96
C ASP A 121 -8.54 -5.61 5.46
N LEU A 122 -8.28 -6.74 4.81
CA LEU A 122 -8.01 -6.77 3.38
C LEU A 122 -9.20 -6.22 2.56
N SER A 123 -10.43 -6.42 2.99
CA SER A 123 -11.62 -5.92 2.29
C SER A 123 -11.66 -4.40 2.32
N ASP A 124 -11.36 -3.79 3.46
CA ASP A 124 -11.25 -2.33 3.59
C ASP A 124 -10.13 -1.77 2.71
N PHE A 125 -8.95 -2.41 2.72
CA PHE A 125 -7.84 -2.02 1.86
C PHE A 125 -8.21 -2.09 0.36
N LEU A 126 -8.88 -3.17 -0.04
CA LEU A 126 -9.36 -3.34 -1.42
C LEU A 126 -10.38 -2.26 -1.82
N ILE A 127 -11.23 -1.80 -0.91
CA ILE A 127 -12.15 -0.68 -1.17
C ILE A 127 -11.38 0.61 -1.46
N ILE A 128 -10.31 0.89 -0.72
CA ILE A 128 -9.50 2.11 -0.89
C ILE A 128 -8.80 2.14 -2.24
N ILE A 129 -8.28 0.98 -2.70
CA ILE A 129 -7.51 0.91 -3.94
C ILE A 129 -8.35 0.58 -5.18
N ARG A 130 -9.65 0.31 -5.04
CA ARG A 130 -10.52 -0.14 -6.15
C ARG A 130 -10.49 0.81 -7.35
N GLY A 131 -10.46 0.28 -8.57
CA GLY A 131 -10.47 1.07 -9.80
C GLY A 131 -9.10 1.60 -10.18
N ARG A 132 -9.09 2.66 -11.02
CA ARG A 132 -7.86 3.30 -11.50
C ARG A 132 -7.49 4.47 -10.59
N ASN A 133 -6.32 4.43 -9.96
CA ASN A 133 -5.92 5.44 -8.97
C ASN A 133 -4.46 5.83 -9.08
N VAL A 134 -4.17 7.10 -8.80
CA VAL A 134 -2.84 7.53 -8.38
C VAL A 134 -2.74 7.39 -6.88
N ILE A 135 -1.72 6.68 -6.40
CA ILE A 135 -1.47 6.45 -4.97
C ILE A 135 -0.24 7.20 -4.49
N SER A 136 -0.24 7.60 -3.21
CA SER A 136 0.92 8.18 -2.55
C SER A 136 1.01 7.77 -1.09
N ILE A 137 2.23 7.69 -0.57
CA ILE A 137 2.49 7.29 0.82
C ILE A 137 3.44 8.29 1.50
N HIS A 138 2.92 8.90 2.55
CA HIS A 138 3.68 9.82 3.39
C HIS A 138 3.73 9.27 4.81
N SER A 139 4.92 8.99 5.31
CA SER A 139 5.14 8.41 6.63
C SER A 139 6.05 9.31 7.46
N TYR A 140 5.72 9.48 8.73
CA TYR A 140 6.50 10.26 9.69
C TYR A 140 6.75 9.44 10.95
N VAL A 141 8.02 9.40 11.39
CA VAL A 141 8.44 8.75 12.63
C VAL A 141 8.30 9.74 13.77
N TYR A 142 7.38 9.50 14.70
CA TYR A 142 7.20 10.33 15.89
C TYR A 142 7.87 9.72 17.12
N LYS A 143 8.37 10.59 18.01
CA LYS A 143 9.11 10.15 19.21
C LYS A 143 8.28 10.21 20.49
N LYS A 144 7.51 11.29 20.67
CA LYS A 144 6.86 11.61 21.95
C LYS A 144 5.36 11.39 21.91
N ASP A 145 4.67 12.13 21.06
CA ASP A 145 3.22 12.02 20.81
C ASP A 145 2.96 12.14 19.30
N ILE A 146 1.75 11.87 18.85
CA ILE A 146 1.40 11.80 17.42
C ILE A 146 1.18 13.19 16.78
N THR A 147 1.15 14.24 17.58
CA THR A 147 0.74 15.58 17.12
C THR A 147 1.76 16.15 16.14
N ASP A 148 3.05 15.91 16.39
CA ASP A 148 4.13 16.29 15.47
C ASP A 148 3.94 15.62 14.10
N ALA A 149 3.60 14.34 14.06
CA ALA A 149 3.34 13.61 12.84
C ALA A 149 2.08 14.10 12.13
N LEU A 150 1.04 14.43 12.90
CA LEU A 150 -0.20 14.98 12.35
C LEU A 150 0.02 16.34 11.69
N GLU A 151 0.86 17.22 12.25
CA GLU A 151 1.20 18.50 11.62
C GLU A 151 1.88 18.30 10.26
N HIS A 152 2.81 17.33 10.17
CA HIS A 152 3.47 17.00 8.90
C HIS A 152 2.47 16.47 7.87
N ILE A 153 1.55 15.60 8.29
CA ILE A 153 0.57 15.01 7.38
C ILE A 153 -0.52 15.99 6.96
N LYS A 154 -0.96 16.88 7.85
CA LYS A 154 -1.94 17.94 7.55
C LYS A 154 -1.47 18.89 6.44
N SER A 155 -0.16 19.02 6.24
CA SER A 155 0.40 19.83 5.16
C SER A 155 0.23 19.20 3.76
N ILE A 156 -0.15 17.92 3.69
CA ILE A 156 -0.35 17.21 2.44
C ILE A 156 -1.69 17.63 1.82
N TYR A 157 -1.65 17.93 0.52
CA TYR A 157 -2.85 18.32 -0.21
C TYR A 157 -3.85 17.18 -0.31
N ILE A 158 -5.02 17.37 0.30
CA ILE A 158 -6.16 16.47 0.20
C ILE A 158 -6.95 16.82 -1.07
N LYS A 159 -7.29 15.79 -1.85
CA LYS A 159 -8.05 15.91 -3.09
C LYS A 159 -9.51 15.52 -2.87
N GLU A 160 -10.40 16.21 -3.55
CA GLU A 160 -11.80 15.83 -3.63
C GLU A 160 -11.93 14.40 -4.20
N ASN A 161 -12.80 13.58 -3.61
CA ASN A 161 -12.99 12.16 -3.93
C ASN A 161 -11.80 11.22 -3.68
N GLY A 162 -10.74 11.70 -3.01
CA GLY A 162 -9.67 10.84 -2.53
C GLY A 162 -10.15 9.85 -1.47
N ARG A 163 -9.54 8.67 -1.45
CA ARG A 163 -9.72 7.67 -0.40
C ARG A 163 -8.45 7.60 0.43
N TYR A 164 -8.61 7.60 1.75
CA TYR A 164 -7.52 7.83 2.68
C TYR A 164 -7.43 6.73 3.74
N LEU A 165 -6.21 6.34 4.06
CA LEU A 165 -5.91 5.46 5.20
C LEU A 165 -4.83 6.10 6.05
N LEU A 166 -5.12 6.24 7.34
CA LEU A 166 -4.14 6.50 8.37
C LEU A 166 -3.71 5.17 8.99
N ALA A 167 -2.44 4.82 8.82
CA ALA A 167 -1.82 3.68 9.47
C ALA A 167 -0.85 4.16 10.54
N ILE A 168 -1.09 3.73 11.77
CA ILE A 168 -0.29 4.09 12.93
C ILE A 168 0.45 2.85 13.41
N THR A 169 1.75 3.01 13.71
CA THR A 169 2.52 2.00 14.42
C THR A 169 2.86 2.44 15.82
N MET A 170 2.59 1.58 16.80
CA MET A 170 2.96 1.77 18.21
C MET A 170 3.96 0.71 18.63
N ALA A 171 4.90 1.06 19.51
CA ALA A 171 5.91 0.11 19.96
C ALA A 171 5.33 -1.03 20.82
N ALA A 172 4.29 -0.71 21.59
CA ALA A 172 3.51 -1.63 22.41
C ALA A 172 2.14 -0.98 22.70
N TYR A 173 1.20 -1.76 23.20
CA TYR A 173 -0.06 -1.21 23.70
C TYR A 173 0.15 -0.45 25.01
N ASP A 174 -0.33 0.80 25.06
CA ASP A 174 -0.35 1.64 26.25
C ASP A 174 -1.65 2.46 26.27
N ASP A 175 -2.51 2.20 27.25
CA ASP A 175 -3.80 2.89 27.46
C ASP A 175 -3.64 4.42 27.56
N ASN A 176 -2.57 4.90 28.18
CA ASN A 176 -2.34 6.33 28.36
C ASN A 176 -1.86 6.98 27.06
N GLU A 177 -1.02 6.28 26.28
CA GLU A 177 -0.63 6.74 24.95
C GLU A 177 -1.86 6.79 24.03
N MET A 178 -2.69 5.74 24.03
CA MET A 178 -3.94 5.69 23.28
C MET A 178 -4.88 6.85 23.65
N LYS A 179 -5.15 7.08 24.94
CA LYS A 179 -6.00 8.18 25.40
C LYS A 179 -5.51 9.57 24.98
N LYS A 180 -4.20 9.77 24.86
CA LYS A 180 -3.61 11.03 24.40
C LYS A 180 -3.63 11.16 22.88
N MET A 181 -3.49 10.04 22.18
CA MET A 181 -3.42 9.97 20.72
C MET A 181 -4.80 10.15 20.06
N MET A 182 -5.84 9.57 20.65
CA MET A 182 -7.17 9.53 20.02
C MET A 182 -7.83 10.90 19.80
N PRO A 183 -7.79 11.88 20.73
CA PRO A 183 -8.44 13.17 20.50
C PRO A 183 -7.94 13.93 19.26
N PRO A 184 -6.62 14.20 19.09
CA PRO A 184 -6.15 14.91 17.90
C PRO A 184 -6.31 14.10 16.60
N LEU A 185 -6.35 12.76 16.69
CA LEU A 185 -6.70 11.90 15.54
C LEU A 185 -8.16 12.03 15.16
N SER A 186 -9.07 12.02 16.14
CA SER A 186 -10.51 12.16 15.93
C SER A 186 -10.81 13.50 15.25
N ASP A 187 -10.24 14.59 15.76
CA ASP A 187 -10.40 15.93 15.16
C ASP A 187 -9.96 15.96 13.69
N TYR A 188 -8.88 15.24 13.35
CA TYR A 188 -8.39 15.14 11.98
C TYR A 188 -9.30 14.26 11.11
N MET A 189 -9.77 13.12 11.64
CA MET A 189 -10.67 12.20 10.93
C MET A 189 -12.08 12.79 10.73
N GLU A 190 -12.54 13.68 11.60
CA GLU A 190 -13.79 14.42 11.39
C GLU A 190 -13.70 15.38 10.20
N SER A 191 -12.49 15.83 9.85
CA SER A 191 -12.26 16.69 8.69
C SER A 191 -12.11 15.93 7.36
N LEU A 192 -12.00 14.59 7.38
CA LEU A 192 -11.73 13.78 6.18
C LEU A 192 -12.23 12.33 6.29
N PRO A 193 -12.92 11.75 5.28
CA PRO A 193 -13.29 10.34 5.30
C PRO A 193 -12.03 9.45 5.20
N VAL A 194 -11.59 8.98 6.36
CA VAL A 194 -10.33 8.26 6.58
C VAL A 194 -10.60 6.91 7.23
N TYR A 195 -9.99 5.86 6.67
CA TYR A 195 -9.83 4.59 7.36
C TYR A 195 -8.68 4.69 8.36
N LEU A 196 -8.81 4.02 9.51
CA LEU A 196 -7.77 3.99 10.54
C LEU A 196 -7.35 2.55 10.80
N THR A 197 -6.04 2.34 10.87
CA THR A 197 -5.45 1.13 11.43
C THR A 197 -4.35 1.48 12.41
N ILE A 198 -4.25 0.70 13.49
CA ILE A 198 -3.20 0.81 14.49
C ILE A 198 -2.58 -0.57 14.65
N THR A 199 -1.28 -0.67 14.48
CA THR A 199 -0.54 -1.95 14.54
C THR A 199 0.63 -1.82 15.50
N ILE A 200 0.92 -2.89 16.25
CA ILE A 200 2.13 -2.91 17.10
C ILE A 200 3.34 -3.19 16.20
N ALA A 201 4.18 -2.18 15.99
CA ALA A 201 5.43 -2.27 15.24
C ALA A 201 6.37 -1.12 15.61
N THR A 202 7.68 -1.33 15.40
CA THR A 202 8.69 -0.29 15.52
C THR A 202 9.32 0.01 14.15
N PRO A 203 9.71 1.27 13.88
CA PRO A 203 9.54 2.46 14.74
C PRO A 203 8.07 2.90 14.87
N LYS A 204 7.79 3.83 15.80
CA LYS A 204 6.47 4.47 15.90
C LYS A 204 6.28 5.44 14.74
N THR A 205 5.23 5.25 13.95
CA THR A 205 4.99 6.00 12.72
C THR A 205 3.53 6.35 12.56
N LEU A 206 3.26 7.49 11.94
CA LEU A 206 1.96 7.82 11.37
C LEU A 206 2.17 7.89 9.86
N THR A 207 1.39 7.11 9.13
CA THR A 207 1.46 7.00 7.69
C THR A 207 0.12 7.36 7.07
N LEU A 208 0.10 8.34 6.17
CA LEU A 208 -1.04 8.64 5.32
C LEU A 208 -0.82 7.95 3.97
N PHE A 209 -1.72 7.04 3.64
CA PHE A 209 -1.91 6.51 2.30
C PHE A 209 -3.06 7.25 1.63
N THR A 210 -2.81 7.71 0.41
CA THR A 210 -3.82 8.33 -0.44
C THR A 210 -4.02 7.51 -1.69
N SER A 211 -5.28 7.39 -2.11
CA SER A 211 -5.70 6.75 -3.35
C SER A 211 -6.70 7.67 -4.02
N VAL A 212 -6.27 8.31 -5.11
CA VAL A 212 -7.06 9.32 -5.81
C VAL A 212 -7.46 8.76 -7.16
N PRO A 213 -8.77 8.63 -7.45
CA PRO A 213 -9.25 8.20 -8.76
C PRO A 213 -8.71 9.08 -9.89
N LEU A 214 -8.33 8.44 -11.00
CA LEU A 214 -8.04 9.10 -12.28
C LEU A 214 -9.31 9.38 -13.07
#